data_AF-A0A959NMW9-F1
#
_entry.id   AF-A0A959NMW9-F1
#
_cell.length_a   1.000
_cell.length_b   1.000
_cell.length_c   1.000
_cell.angle_alpha   90.00
_cell.angle_beta   90.00
_cell.angle_gamma   90.00
#
_symmetry.space_group_name_H-M   'P 1'
#
loop_
_entity.id
_entity.type
_entity.pdbx_description
1 polymer ?
#
loop_
_entity_poly.entity_id
_entity_poly.type
_entity_poly.pdbx_seq_one_letter_code
_entity_poly.pdbx_strand_id
1 'polypeptide(L)'
;KSRVENKMLISNMASTGDDNILNTDDKDLDYRKIQLKKLKEEVVDLEDLREGVSITDLGLNDFRIDLSNYIKTYGELRNIPEGLHALTESNHLIEKGVIYILKNVNSSVNIDKMNRLHPYYIVYIKENGKLIHSHLDGKKTLDILRMLCKGKNEPLLKVCKDFERETKDFRNMSTYSTLLQKSINSILQTEEEKEVLSLFKSGGTKMGKNHIKGIEDFKLISFIVVK
;
A
#
# COMPACT_ATOMS: atom_id res chain seq x y z
N LYS A 1 75.81 14.37 4.88
CA LYS A 1 75.75 14.24 6.36
C LYS A 1 74.85 13.06 6.81
N SER A 2 74.81 12.00 6.00
CA SER A 2 74.28 10.64 6.16
C SER A 2 74.84 9.83 7.37
N ARG A 3 75.51 10.47 8.33
CA ARG A 3 76.10 9.81 9.51
C ARG A 3 75.33 10.08 10.82
N VAL A 4 74.24 10.85 10.75
CA VAL A 4 73.34 11.11 11.89
C VAL A 4 72.02 10.36 11.74
N GLU A 5 71.53 10.13 10.51
CA GLU A 5 70.36 9.26 10.27
C GLU A 5 70.64 7.78 10.60
N ASN A 6 71.86 7.30 10.32
CA ASN A 6 72.27 5.93 10.67
C ASN A 6 72.48 5.69 12.17
N LYS A 7 72.42 6.72 13.03
CA LYS A 7 72.44 6.54 14.50
C LYS A 7 71.05 6.53 15.12
N MET A 8 70.02 6.93 14.37
CA MET A 8 68.61 6.85 14.80
C MET A 8 67.96 5.52 14.38
N LEU A 9 68.53 4.82 13.40
CA LEU A 9 68.01 3.54 12.90
C LEU A 9 68.39 2.32 13.76
N ILE A 10 69.45 2.41 14.59
CA ILE A 10 69.96 1.27 15.36
C ILE A 10 69.44 1.27 16.81
N SER A 11 69.02 2.43 17.35
CA SER A 11 68.53 2.52 18.73
C SER A 11 67.05 2.14 18.91
N ASN A 12 66.29 2.00 17.81
CA ASN A 12 64.89 1.55 17.85
C ASN A 12 64.74 0.03 17.62
N MET A 13 65.85 -0.72 17.54
CA MET A 13 65.88 -2.15 17.22
C MET A 13 66.03 -3.06 18.46
N ALA A 14 66.00 -2.50 19.68
CA ALA A 14 66.18 -3.25 20.94
C ALA A 14 64.98 -3.17 21.90
N SER A 15 63.77 -3.01 21.34
CA SER A 15 62.52 -3.25 22.08
C SER A 15 61.55 -3.95 21.14
N THR A 16 61.66 -5.27 21.14
CA THR A 16 60.56 -6.24 21.05
C THR A 16 59.31 -5.79 20.28
N GLY A 17 59.13 -6.38 19.09
CA GLY A 17 57.82 -6.72 18.53
C GLY A 17 57.31 -5.74 17.49
N ASP A 18 57.52 -6.11 16.22
CA ASP A 18 56.86 -5.58 15.03
C ASP A 18 55.45 -5.05 15.28
N ASP A 19 55.21 -3.79 14.95
CA ASP A 19 54.47 -3.49 13.72
C ASP A 19 54.46 -1.98 13.44
N ASN A 20 54.96 -1.65 12.26
CA ASN A 20 55.05 -0.30 11.72
C ASN A 20 53.63 0.19 11.34
N ILE A 21 52.93 0.84 12.28
CA ILE A 21 51.52 1.28 12.15
C ILE A 21 51.27 2.30 11.01
N LEU A 22 52.30 2.80 10.33
CA LEU A 22 52.17 3.75 9.22
C LEU A 22 52.36 3.13 7.82
N ASN A 23 52.53 1.81 7.72
CA ASN A 23 52.55 1.08 6.45
C ASN A 23 51.46 0.00 6.41
N THR A 24 50.21 0.38 6.67
CA THR A 24 49.05 -0.49 6.38
C THR A 24 48.58 -0.18 4.97
N ASP A 25 48.82 -1.15 4.07
CA ASP A 25 48.59 -1.11 2.63
C ASP A 25 47.27 -0.44 2.21
N ASP A 26 47.33 0.47 1.22
CA ASP A 26 46.15 1.10 0.57
C ASP A 26 45.08 0.08 0.10
N LYS A 27 45.49 -1.18 -0.12
CA LYS A 27 44.60 -2.30 -0.45
C LYS A 27 43.61 -2.62 0.66
N ASP A 28 43.98 -2.42 1.92
CA ASP A 28 43.13 -2.72 3.08
C ASP A 28 42.06 -1.63 3.27
N LEU A 29 42.37 -0.38 2.89
CA LEU A 29 41.39 0.72 2.84
C LEU A 29 40.36 0.51 1.73
N ASP A 30 40.78 0.08 0.54
CA ASP A 30 39.85 -0.27 -0.53
C ASP A 30 38.99 -1.49 -0.15
N TYR A 31 39.58 -2.49 0.51
CA TYR A 31 38.83 -3.66 0.99
C TYR A 31 37.82 -3.29 2.08
N ARG A 32 38.21 -2.42 3.03
CA ARG A 32 37.29 -1.86 4.04
C ARG A 32 36.22 -0.97 3.43
N LYS A 33 36.54 -0.20 2.40
CA LYS A 33 35.57 0.62 1.66
C LYS A 33 34.57 -0.24 0.91
N ILE A 34 35.00 -1.35 0.32
CA ILE A 34 34.13 -2.35 -0.32
C ILE A 34 33.27 -3.06 0.75
N GLN A 35 33.82 -3.41 1.91
CA GLN A 35 33.05 -3.98 3.03
C GLN A 35 32.04 -2.99 3.61
N LEU A 36 32.40 -1.71 3.77
CA LEU A 36 31.49 -0.66 4.24
C LEU A 36 30.41 -0.34 3.19
N LYS A 37 30.75 -0.42 1.90
CA LYS A 37 29.80 -0.28 0.81
C LYS A 37 28.87 -1.49 0.73
N LYS A 38 29.38 -2.71 0.90
CA LYS A 38 28.57 -3.92 1.09
C LYS A 38 27.69 -3.81 2.32
N LEU A 39 28.19 -3.40 3.48
CA LEU A 39 27.35 -3.16 4.67
C LEU A 39 26.31 -2.05 4.44
N LYS A 40 26.61 -1.00 3.65
CA LYS A 40 25.62 0.03 3.31
C LYS A 40 24.57 -0.46 2.31
N GLU A 41 24.94 -1.36 1.39
CA GLU A 41 24.06 -1.96 0.38
C GLU A 41 23.33 -3.23 0.91
N GLU A 42 23.91 -3.94 1.90
CA GLU A 42 23.39 -5.13 2.61
C GLU A 42 22.76 -4.80 3.96
N VAL A 43 22.82 -3.55 4.43
CA VAL A 43 21.77 -3.00 5.29
C VAL A 43 20.55 -2.83 4.39
N VAL A 44 20.04 -3.99 3.96
CA VAL A 44 18.63 -4.24 3.78
C VAL A 44 17.98 -3.62 5.00
N ASP A 45 17.13 -2.62 4.79
CA ASP A 45 16.27 -2.12 5.84
C ASP A 45 15.67 -3.35 6.52
N LEU A 46 16.07 -3.65 7.76
CA LEU A 46 15.49 -4.75 8.54
C LEU A 46 14.00 -4.51 8.82
N GLU A 47 13.46 -3.36 8.38
CA GLU A 47 12.04 -3.10 8.22
C GLU A 47 11.41 -3.74 6.98
N ASP A 48 12.15 -4.02 5.90
CA ASP A 48 11.66 -4.69 4.69
C ASP A 48 11.64 -6.21 4.81
N LEU A 49 12.35 -6.79 5.80
CA LEU A 49 12.28 -8.22 6.14
C LEU A 49 11.08 -8.61 7.01
N ARG A 50 10.13 -7.69 7.24
CA ARG A 50 8.76 -8.06 7.63
C ARG A 50 7.92 -8.29 6.38
N GLU A 51 8.30 -9.30 5.60
CA GLU A 51 7.38 -9.93 4.66
C GLU A 51 6.18 -10.47 5.46
N GLY A 52 5.04 -9.81 5.30
CA GLY A 52 3.80 -10.17 5.95
C GLY A 52 3.44 -9.21 7.08
N VAL A 53 2.77 -8.11 6.73
CA VAL A 53 1.70 -7.62 7.60
C VAL A 53 0.70 -8.79 7.68
N SER A 54 0.82 -9.63 8.70
CA SER A 54 -0.15 -10.69 8.94
C SER A 54 -1.51 -10.00 9.12
N ILE A 55 -2.57 -10.52 8.49
CA ILE A 55 -3.93 -10.00 8.71
C ILE A 55 -4.26 -9.90 10.23
N THR A 56 -3.61 -10.69 11.08
CA THR A 56 -3.77 -10.58 12.54
C THR A 56 -3.51 -9.17 13.08
N ASP A 57 -2.62 -8.40 12.45
CA ASP A 57 -2.23 -7.05 12.88
C ASP A 57 -3.18 -5.95 12.36
N LEU A 58 -4.18 -6.34 11.57
CA LEU A 58 -5.12 -5.44 10.89
C LEU A 58 -6.47 -5.32 11.59
N GLY A 59 -6.75 -6.14 12.59
CA GLY A 59 -8.10 -6.26 13.15
C GLY A 59 -9.12 -6.80 12.12
N LEU A 60 -8.63 -7.48 11.07
CA LEU A 60 -9.45 -8.06 9.99
C LEU A 60 -9.66 -9.58 10.15
N ASN A 61 -9.32 -10.14 11.32
CA ASN A 61 -9.48 -11.57 11.59
C ASN A 61 -10.93 -12.03 11.40
N ASP A 62 -11.90 -11.20 11.82
CA ASP A 62 -13.33 -11.46 11.61
C ASP A 62 -13.67 -11.68 10.12
N PHE A 63 -13.10 -10.87 9.22
CA PHE A 63 -13.33 -11.00 7.78
C PHE A 63 -12.67 -12.25 7.22
N ARG A 64 -11.50 -12.66 7.73
CA ARG A 64 -10.89 -13.95 7.37
C ARG A 64 -11.74 -15.13 7.79
N ILE A 65 -12.31 -15.08 8.99
CA ILE A 65 -13.20 -16.13 9.49
C ILE A 65 -14.47 -16.17 8.62
N ASP A 66 -15.10 -15.03 8.37
CA ASP A 66 -16.28 -14.93 7.52
C ASP A 66 -15.98 -15.46 6.09
N LEU A 67 -14.84 -15.11 5.50
CA LEU A 67 -14.40 -15.61 4.19
C LEU A 67 -14.11 -17.12 4.21
N SER A 68 -13.43 -17.62 5.24
CA SER A 68 -13.14 -19.05 5.38
C SER A 68 -14.42 -19.87 5.48
N ASN A 69 -15.41 -19.37 6.23
CA ASN A 69 -16.73 -20.00 6.31
C ASN A 69 -17.45 -19.97 4.98
N TYR A 70 -17.39 -18.85 4.24
CA TYR A 70 -17.97 -18.75 2.90
C TYR A 70 -17.37 -19.78 1.93
N ILE A 71 -16.03 -19.92 1.90
CA ILE A 71 -15.34 -20.89 1.05
C ILE A 71 -15.70 -22.33 1.43
N LYS A 72 -15.88 -22.62 2.72
CA LYS A 72 -16.34 -23.95 3.17
C LYS A 72 -17.75 -24.27 2.70
N THR A 73 -18.65 -23.28 2.67
CA THR A 73 -20.05 -23.49 2.28
C THR A 73 -20.22 -23.54 0.75
N TYR A 74 -19.56 -22.66 0.01
CA TYR A 74 -19.80 -22.45 -1.42
C TYR A 74 -18.63 -22.88 -2.32
N GLY A 75 -17.50 -23.28 -1.75
CA GLY A 75 -16.27 -23.59 -2.48
C GLY A 75 -15.40 -22.36 -2.78
N GLU A 76 -14.28 -22.60 -3.46
CA GLU A 76 -13.40 -21.53 -3.93
C GLU A 76 -14.03 -20.75 -5.08
N LEU A 77 -13.98 -19.43 -5.00
CA LEU A 77 -14.38 -18.57 -6.10
C LEU A 77 -13.32 -18.63 -7.21
N ARG A 78 -13.71 -19.10 -8.40
CA ARG A 78 -12.85 -19.14 -9.59
C ARG A 78 -13.43 -18.25 -10.68
N ASN A 79 -12.56 -17.60 -11.45
CA ASN A 79 -12.91 -16.79 -12.62
C ASN A 79 -13.95 -15.69 -12.33
N ILE A 80 -13.73 -14.91 -11.26
CA ILE A 80 -14.59 -13.77 -10.94
C ILE A 80 -14.38 -12.67 -12.00
N PRO A 81 -15.43 -12.20 -12.70
CA PRO A 81 -15.30 -11.09 -13.63
C PRO A 81 -14.98 -9.78 -12.91
N GLU A 82 -14.28 -8.88 -13.60
CA GLU A 82 -14.05 -7.51 -13.15
C GLU A 82 -15.35 -6.68 -13.33
N GLY A 83 -15.56 -5.66 -12.50
CA GLY A 83 -16.73 -4.78 -12.58
C GLY A 83 -18.03 -5.35 -12.00
N LEU A 84 -17.95 -6.34 -11.12
CA LEU A 84 -19.13 -6.86 -10.41
C LEU A 84 -19.78 -5.77 -9.57
N HIS A 85 -21.11 -5.78 -9.52
CA HIS A 85 -21.85 -4.83 -8.72
C HIS A 85 -22.88 -5.48 -7.82
N ALA A 86 -23.16 -4.82 -6.71
CA ALA A 86 -24.25 -5.18 -5.82
C ALA A 86 -25.00 -3.92 -5.36
N LEU A 87 -26.26 -4.11 -4.97
CA LEU A 87 -27.13 -3.05 -4.48
C LEU A 87 -27.53 -3.35 -3.04
N THR A 88 -27.57 -2.31 -2.22
CA THR A 88 -28.05 -2.40 -0.84
C THR A 88 -28.79 -1.14 -0.42
N GLU A 89 -29.56 -1.24 0.65
CA GLU A 89 -30.30 -0.12 1.22
C GLU A 89 -29.43 0.62 2.24
N SER A 90 -29.47 1.95 2.16
CA SER A 90 -29.01 2.87 3.20
C SER A 90 -29.83 2.70 4.48
N ASN A 91 -29.27 3.18 5.59
CA ASN A 91 -29.97 3.22 6.87
C ASN A 91 -29.59 4.51 7.61
N HIS A 92 -30.10 4.71 8.83
CA HIS A 92 -29.82 5.93 9.60
C HIS A 92 -28.33 6.17 9.91
N LEU A 93 -27.51 5.12 9.85
CA LEU A 93 -26.07 5.17 10.14
C LEU A 93 -25.21 5.20 8.86
N ILE A 94 -25.74 4.72 7.75
CA ILE A 94 -25.04 4.57 6.47
C ILE A 94 -25.77 5.38 5.41
N GLU A 95 -25.12 6.44 4.95
CA GLU A 95 -25.64 7.36 3.94
C GLU A 95 -25.72 6.74 2.54
N LYS A 96 -26.38 7.43 1.60
CA LYS A 96 -26.45 6.99 0.20
C LYS A 96 -25.14 7.29 -0.54
N GLY A 97 -24.70 6.35 -1.36
CA GLY A 97 -23.41 6.48 -2.05
C GLY A 97 -22.97 5.21 -2.75
N VAL A 98 -21.68 5.14 -3.03
CA VAL A 98 -21.06 4.02 -3.75
C VAL A 98 -19.74 3.67 -3.10
N ILE A 99 -19.54 2.37 -2.87
CA ILE A 99 -18.27 1.81 -2.40
C ILE A 99 -17.57 1.20 -3.60
N TYR A 100 -16.40 1.69 -3.96
CA TYR A 100 -15.58 1.17 -5.05
C TYR A 100 -14.43 0.34 -4.49
N ILE A 101 -14.22 -0.84 -5.08
CA ILE A 101 -13.09 -1.72 -4.81
C ILE A 101 -12.23 -1.73 -6.08
N LEU A 102 -11.06 -1.12 -5.95
CA LEU A 102 -10.10 -0.93 -7.03
C LEU A 102 -8.85 -1.76 -6.76
N LYS A 103 -8.17 -2.19 -7.81
CA LYS A 103 -6.86 -2.84 -7.75
C LYS A 103 -5.85 -2.01 -8.53
N ASN A 104 -4.75 -1.66 -7.89
CA ASN A 104 -3.63 -1.03 -8.59
C ASN A 104 -2.93 -2.08 -9.46
N VAL A 105 -2.74 -1.79 -10.76
CA VAL A 105 -2.04 -2.69 -11.70
C VAL A 105 -0.52 -2.56 -11.64
N ASN A 106 -0.02 -1.46 -11.12
CA ASN A 106 1.41 -1.21 -10.95
C ASN A 106 1.90 -1.85 -9.65
N SER A 107 2.52 -3.02 -9.80
CA SER A 107 3.11 -3.79 -8.69
C SER A 107 4.39 -3.20 -8.10
N SER A 108 4.95 -2.16 -8.72
CA SER A 108 6.13 -1.42 -8.23
C SER A 108 5.79 -0.40 -7.13
N VAL A 109 4.50 -0.22 -6.85
CA VAL A 109 3.93 0.75 -5.93
C VAL A 109 3.71 0.08 -4.57
N ASN A 110 4.76 -0.44 -3.93
CA ASN A 110 4.68 -0.72 -2.49
C ASN A 110 4.86 0.62 -1.74
N ILE A 111 3.97 1.57 -2.05
CA ILE A 111 3.92 2.88 -1.38
C ILE A 111 3.46 2.57 0.03
N ASP A 112 4.38 2.83 0.97
CA ASP A 112 4.17 3.00 2.40
C ASP A 112 3.08 2.12 3.02
N LYS A 113 3.50 1.21 3.92
CA LYS A 113 2.72 0.23 4.73
C LYS A 113 1.39 0.71 5.37
N MET A 114 0.98 1.95 5.12
CA MET A 114 -0.30 2.59 5.42
C MET A 114 -1.49 1.96 4.69
N ASN A 115 -1.42 1.68 3.38
CA ASN A 115 -2.50 0.92 2.74
C ASN A 115 -2.36 -0.58 3.05
N ARG A 116 -3.03 -0.96 4.12
CA ARG A 116 -3.04 -2.33 4.66
C ARG A 116 -3.70 -3.36 3.74
N LEU A 117 -4.44 -2.92 2.73
CA LEU A 117 -5.11 -3.78 1.74
C LEU A 117 -4.41 -3.81 0.38
N HIS A 118 -3.24 -3.18 0.24
CA HIS A 118 -2.48 -3.16 -1.00
C HIS A 118 -2.34 -4.58 -1.60
N PRO A 119 -2.57 -4.77 -2.92
CA PRO A 119 -2.77 -3.77 -3.98
C PRO A 119 -4.22 -3.28 -4.15
N TYR A 120 -5.11 -3.57 -3.21
CA TYR A 120 -6.51 -3.18 -3.26
C TYR A 120 -6.75 -1.85 -2.53
N TYR A 121 -7.69 -1.08 -3.07
CA TYR A 121 -8.11 0.23 -2.58
C TYR A 121 -9.63 0.20 -2.45
N ILE A 122 -10.13 0.54 -1.27
CA ILE A 122 -11.57 0.58 -1.00
C ILE A 122 -11.94 2.03 -0.67
N VAL A 123 -12.81 2.62 -1.48
CA VAL A 123 -13.23 4.02 -1.32
C VAL A 123 -14.73 4.10 -1.18
N TYR A 124 -15.22 4.88 -0.22
CA TYR A 124 -16.64 5.14 -0.04
C TYR A 124 -16.95 6.61 -0.35
N ILE A 125 -17.77 6.86 -1.36
CA ILE A 125 -18.16 8.20 -1.81
C ILE A 125 -19.69 8.37 -1.75
N LYS A 126 -20.15 9.53 -1.28
CA LYS A 126 -21.58 9.91 -1.28
C LYS A 126 -22.10 10.11 -2.69
N GLU A 127 -23.41 10.03 -2.84
CA GLU A 127 -24.10 10.36 -4.10
C GLU A 127 -23.82 11.80 -4.58
N ASN A 128 -23.60 12.75 -3.65
CA ASN A 128 -23.20 14.12 -3.98
C ASN A 128 -21.70 14.27 -4.36
N GLY A 129 -20.93 13.18 -4.35
CA GLY A 129 -19.50 13.17 -4.67
C GLY A 129 -18.56 13.56 -3.52
N LYS A 130 -19.05 13.71 -2.28
CA LYS A 130 -18.20 13.90 -1.11
C LYS A 130 -17.64 12.56 -0.61
N LEU A 131 -16.34 12.50 -0.35
CA LEU A 131 -15.69 11.33 0.23
C LEU A 131 -16.22 11.08 1.66
N ILE A 132 -16.61 9.84 1.95
CA ILE A 132 -16.92 9.37 3.31
C ILE A 132 -15.68 8.71 3.90
N HIS A 133 -15.16 7.69 3.22
CA HIS A 133 -13.98 6.92 3.63
C HIS A 133 -12.97 6.86 2.49
N SER A 134 -11.72 7.14 2.84
CA SER A 134 -10.57 7.00 1.93
C SER A 134 -10.11 5.54 1.86
N HIS A 135 -9.15 5.25 0.98
CA HIS A 135 -8.49 3.93 0.93
C HIS A 135 -7.71 3.57 2.19
N LEU A 136 -7.44 4.53 3.07
CA LEU A 136 -6.78 4.31 4.36
C LEU A 136 -7.76 3.79 5.42
N ASP A 137 -9.06 3.97 5.20
CA ASP A 137 -10.14 3.56 6.11
C ASP A 137 -10.70 2.17 5.75
N GLY A 138 -9.90 1.31 5.09
CA GLY A 138 -10.35 0.03 4.53
C GLY A 138 -11.13 -0.85 5.51
N LYS A 139 -10.71 -0.95 6.78
CA LYS A 139 -11.44 -1.69 7.82
C LYS A 139 -12.84 -1.12 8.07
N LYS A 140 -12.97 0.21 8.22
CA LYS A 140 -14.26 0.85 8.49
C LYS A 140 -15.23 0.62 7.34
N THR A 141 -14.74 0.68 6.10
CA THR A 141 -15.57 0.40 4.92
C THR A 141 -15.97 -1.06 4.83
N LEU A 142 -15.07 -2.00 5.18
CA LEU A 142 -15.41 -3.42 5.29
C LEU A 142 -16.45 -3.68 6.40
N ASP A 143 -16.36 -3.00 7.54
CA ASP A 143 -17.35 -3.09 8.63
C ASP A 143 -18.74 -2.61 8.15
N ILE A 144 -18.80 -1.53 7.37
CA ILE A 144 -20.03 -1.05 6.71
C ILE A 144 -20.58 -2.11 5.77
N LEU A 145 -19.75 -2.70 4.91
CA LEU A 145 -20.17 -3.75 3.97
C LEU A 145 -20.73 -4.97 4.72
N ARG A 146 -20.07 -5.37 5.81
CA ARG A 146 -20.55 -6.45 6.68
C ARG A 146 -21.92 -6.12 7.24
N MET A 147 -22.14 -4.91 7.74
CA MET A 147 -23.43 -4.50 8.31
C MET A 147 -24.55 -4.45 7.27
N LEU A 148 -24.25 -4.05 6.02
CA LEU A 148 -25.25 -3.93 4.96
C LEU A 148 -25.63 -5.26 4.31
N CYS A 149 -24.67 -6.17 4.18
CA CYS A 149 -24.80 -7.34 3.31
C CYS A 149 -24.85 -8.67 4.06
N LYS A 150 -24.35 -8.76 5.30
CA LYS A 150 -24.29 -10.03 6.02
C LYS A 150 -25.69 -10.58 6.28
N GLY A 151 -25.90 -11.85 5.92
CA GLY A 151 -27.17 -12.55 6.09
C GLY A 151 -28.21 -12.27 5.00
N LYS A 152 -27.90 -11.43 4.00
CA LYS A 152 -28.78 -11.19 2.85
C LYS A 152 -28.44 -12.16 1.72
N ASN A 153 -29.30 -13.16 1.53
CA ASN A 153 -29.12 -14.21 0.51
C ASN A 153 -30.00 -14.00 -0.74
N GLU A 154 -30.93 -13.05 -0.68
CA GLU A 154 -31.87 -12.76 -1.76
C GLU A 154 -31.70 -11.32 -2.27
N PRO A 155 -31.94 -11.07 -3.57
CA PRO A 155 -31.83 -9.73 -4.15
C PRO A 155 -32.93 -8.79 -3.65
N LEU A 156 -32.56 -7.54 -3.39
CA LEU A 156 -33.50 -6.49 -2.98
C LEU A 156 -34.26 -5.93 -4.20
N LEU A 157 -35.32 -6.63 -4.62
CA LEU A 157 -36.05 -6.35 -5.87
C LEU A 157 -36.51 -4.89 -6.04
N LYS A 158 -36.89 -4.21 -4.96
CA LYS A 158 -37.31 -2.80 -5.01
C LYS A 158 -36.13 -1.90 -5.40
N VAL A 159 -35.00 -2.06 -4.71
CA VAL A 159 -33.77 -1.31 -4.98
C VAL A 159 -33.24 -1.60 -6.38
N CYS A 160 -33.29 -2.85 -6.84
CA CYS A 160 -32.89 -3.22 -8.20
C CYS A 160 -33.73 -2.48 -9.24
N LYS A 161 -35.05 -2.46 -9.10
CA LYS A 161 -35.94 -1.77 -10.04
C LYS A 161 -35.74 -0.26 -10.06
N ASP A 162 -35.49 0.34 -8.91
CA ASP A 162 -35.21 1.78 -8.84
C ASP A 162 -33.87 2.13 -9.49
N PHE A 163 -32.85 1.28 -9.28
CA PHE A 163 -31.55 1.40 -9.94
C PHE A 163 -31.63 1.23 -11.47
N GLU A 164 -32.38 0.22 -11.94
CA GLU A 164 -32.63 0.00 -13.37
C GLU A 164 -33.34 1.21 -14.01
N ARG A 165 -34.32 1.80 -13.32
CA ARG A 165 -35.04 2.98 -13.82
C ARG A 165 -34.12 4.18 -13.94
N GLU A 166 -33.29 4.43 -12.93
CA GLU A 166 -32.33 5.54 -12.90
C GLU A 166 -31.26 5.41 -13.99
N THR A 167 -30.72 4.19 -14.15
CA THR A 167 -29.64 3.92 -15.10
C THR A 167 -30.13 3.60 -16.51
N LYS A 168 -31.45 3.65 -16.75
CA LYS A 168 -32.09 3.25 -18.00
C LYS A 168 -31.64 1.86 -18.45
N ASP A 169 -31.81 0.88 -17.56
CA ASP A 169 -31.37 -0.51 -17.77
C ASP A 169 -29.85 -0.57 -18.00
N PHE A 170 -29.08 0.04 -17.09
CA PHE A 170 -27.61 0.12 -17.10
C PHE A 170 -26.99 0.85 -18.31
N ARG A 171 -27.79 1.41 -19.22
CA ARG A 171 -27.29 2.13 -20.41
C ARG A 171 -26.67 3.48 -20.08
N ASN A 172 -27.13 4.11 -19.00
CA ASN A 172 -26.62 5.39 -18.53
C ASN A 172 -26.04 5.25 -17.11
N MET A 173 -24.74 5.02 -17.06
CA MET A 173 -23.97 4.93 -15.82
C MET A 173 -23.16 6.20 -15.53
N SER A 174 -23.40 7.31 -16.25
CA SER A 174 -22.56 8.51 -16.18
C SER A 174 -22.37 9.05 -14.76
N THR A 175 -23.44 9.07 -13.94
CA THR A 175 -23.37 9.47 -12.52
C THR A 175 -22.35 8.63 -11.75
N TYR A 176 -22.43 7.31 -11.90
CA TYR A 176 -21.54 6.36 -11.24
C TYR A 176 -20.11 6.42 -11.81
N SER A 177 -19.95 6.64 -13.11
CA SER A 177 -18.63 6.87 -13.71
C SER A 177 -17.96 8.14 -13.17
N THR A 178 -18.72 9.23 -12.98
CA THR A 178 -18.19 10.46 -12.37
C THR A 178 -17.80 10.25 -10.91
N LEU A 179 -18.58 9.49 -10.14
CA LEU A 179 -18.24 9.15 -8.75
C LEU A 179 -16.98 8.27 -8.66
N LEU A 180 -16.80 7.34 -9.60
CA LEU A 180 -15.58 6.55 -9.72
C LEU A 180 -14.36 7.43 -10.00
N GLN A 181 -14.45 8.36 -10.95
CA GLN A 181 -13.37 9.30 -11.26
C GLN A 181 -13.01 10.16 -10.05
N LYS A 182 -14.00 10.70 -9.33
CA LYS A 182 -13.78 11.45 -8.09
C LYS A 182 -13.10 10.60 -7.00
N SER A 183 -13.47 9.32 -6.90
CA SER A 183 -12.87 8.38 -5.95
C SER A 183 -11.40 8.14 -6.26
N ILE A 184 -11.06 7.94 -7.53
CA ILE A 184 -9.66 7.77 -7.97
C ILE A 184 -8.86 9.04 -7.73
N ASN A 185 -9.39 10.21 -8.11
CA ASN A 185 -8.72 11.49 -7.88
C ASN A 185 -8.45 11.73 -6.38
N SER A 186 -9.36 11.32 -5.51
CA SER A 186 -9.15 11.39 -4.06
C SER A 186 -7.99 10.51 -3.60
N ILE A 187 -7.79 9.33 -4.20
CA ILE A 187 -6.63 8.47 -3.90
C ILE A 187 -5.35 9.20 -4.33
N LEU A 188 -5.31 9.68 -5.58
CA LEU A 188 -4.14 10.38 -6.13
C LEU A 188 -3.74 11.58 -5.28
N GLN A 189 -4.69 12.46 -4.96
CA GLN A 189 -4.45 13.64 -4.14
C GLN A 189 -3.93 13.26 -2.74
N THR A 190 -4.50 12.21 -2.13
CA THR A 190 -4.05 11.75 -0.80
C THR A 190 -2.62 11.22 -0.85
N GLU A 191 -2.21 10.57 -1.94
CA GLU A 191 -0.84 10.10 -2.12
C GLU A 191 0.13 11.25 -2.43
N GLU A 192 -0.27 12.23 -3.25
CA GLU A 192 0.52 13.44 -3.52
C GLU A 192 0.76 14.27 -2.24
N GLU A 193 -0.28 14.51 -1.44
CA GLU A 193 -0.16 15.25 -0.17
C GLU A 193 0.79 14.54 0.81
N LYS A 194 0.76 13.21 0.85
CA LYS A 194 1.69 12.42 1.68
C LYS A 194 3.12 12.52 1.19
N GLU A 195 3.34 12.45 -0.11
CA GLU A 195 4.66 12.60 -0.69
C GLU A 195 5.27 13.94 -0.29
N VAL A 196 4.50 15.02 -0.44
CA VAL A 196 4.91 16.37 0.00
C VAL A 196 5.25 16.38 1.49
N LEU A 197 4.42 15.80 2.36
CA LEU A 197 4.68 15.72 3.81
C LEU A 197 5.93 14.90 4.16
N SER A 198 6.25 13.87 3.37
CA SER A 198 7.43 13.03 3.58
C SER A 198 8.74 13.80 3.29
N LEU A 199 8.72 14.76 2.36
CA LEU A 199 9.86 15.62 2.04
C LEU A 199 10.28 16.50 3.24
N PHE A 200 9.34 16.82 4.13
CA PHE A 200 9.59 17.66 5.30
C PHE A 200 10.00 16.89 6.56
N LYS A 201 10.12 15.55 6.51
CA LYS A 201 10.60 14.73 7.64
C LYS A 201 12.12 14.54 7.57
N SER A 202 12.81 14.72 8.71
CA SER A 202 14.27 14.51 8.83
C SER A 202 14.64 13.06 8.46
N GLY A 203 15.40 12.89 7.37
CA GLY A 203 15.67 11.60 6.71
C GLY A 203 15.15 11.51 5.27
N GLY A 204 14.50 12.57 4.78
CA GLY A 204 13.91 12.66 3.45
C GLY A 204 14.87 12.33 2.31
N THR A 205 14.55 11.27 1.57
CA THR A 205 14.48 11.21 0.11
C THR A 205 14.09 9.79 -0.30
N LYS A 206 12.79 9.50 -0.29
CA LYS A 206 12.22 8.55 -1.25
C LYS A 206 11.40 9.36 -2.25
N MET A 207 12.06 10.23 -3.02
CA MET A 207 11.51 10.71 -4.29
C MET A 207 11.47 9.49 -5.23
N GLY A 208 10.48 8.65 -5.00
CA GLY A 208 10.38 7.31 -5.54
C GLY A 208 9.76 7.34 -6.92
N LYS A 209 10.48 6.79 -7.91
CA LYS A 209 10.15 6.72 -9.34
C LYS A 209 8.80 6.04 -9.70
N ASN A 210 7.91 5.79 -8.75
CA ASN A 210 6.69 4.99 -8.89
C ASN A 210 5.46 5.77 -8.40
N HIS A 211 5.11 6.85 -9.12
CA HIS A 211 3.85 7.55 -8.88
C HIS A 211 2.70 6.78 -9.53
N ILE A 212 1.55 6.80 -8.85
CA ILE A 212 0.28 6.49 -9.49
C ILE A 212 -0.01 7.66 -10.44
N LYS A 213 0.00 7.39 -11.74
CA LYS A 213 -0.11 8.39 -12.81
C LYS A 213 -1.54 8.80 -13.10
N GLY A 214 -2.52 7.94 -12.80
CA GLY A 214 -3.92 8.25 -13.08
C GLY A 214 -4.89 7.08 -12.98
N ILE A 215 -6.08 7.28 -13.57
CA ILE A 215 -7.16 6.30 -13.63
C ILE A 215 -6.73 4.98 -14.28
N GLU A 216 -5.83 5.03 -15.26
CA GLU A 216 -5.33 3.86 -16.00
C GLU A 216 -4.57 2.87 -15.12
N ASP A 217 -4.06 3.32 -13.96
CA ASP A 217 -3.36 2.47 -13.01
C ASP A 217 -4.31 1.67 -12.11
N PHE A 218 -5.62 1.86 -12.25
CA PHE A 218 -6.62 1.16 -11.47
C PHE A 218 -7.55 0.31 -12.33
N LYS A 219 -7.75 -0.93 -11.88
CA LYS A 219 -8.83 -1.80 -12.34
C LYS A 219 -9.98 -1.78 -11.35
N LEU A 220 -11.20 -1.63 -11.87
CA LEU A 220 -12.41 -1.77 -11.08
C LEU A 220 -12.72 -3.25 -10.86
N ILE A 221 -12.52 -3.73 -9.63
CA ILE A 221 -12.83 -5.12 -9.27
C ILE A 221 -14.33 -5.27 -9.04
N SER A 222 -14.88 -4.43 -8.16
CA SER A 222 -16.31 -4.41 -7.89
C SER A 222 -16.76 -3.09 -7.29
N PHE A 223 -18.06 -2.84 -7.29
CA PHE A 223 -18.66 -1.69 -6.63
C PHE A 223 -20.00 -2.02 -6.00
N ILE A 224 -20.34 -1.31 -4.94
CA ILE A 224 -21.58 -1.54 -4.19
C ILE A 224 -22.30 -0.22 -4.07
N VAL A 225 -23.53 -0.16 -4.57
CA VAL A 225 -24.35 1.04 -4.52
C VAL A 225 -25.26 0.95 -3.31
N VAL A 226 -25.19 1.96 -2.46
CA VAL A 226 -25.98 2.13 -1.25
C VAL A 226 -27.10 3.13 -1.54
N LYS A 227 -28.34 2.67 -1.59
CA LYS A 227 -29.51 3.43 -2.06
C LYS A 227 -30.44 3.91 -0.96
#